data_AF-A0A3D3L8I4-F1
#
_entry.id   AF-A0A3D3L8I4-F1
#
_cell.length_a   1.000
_cell.length_b   1.000
_cell.length_c   1.000
_cell.angle_alpha   90.00
_cell.angle_beta   90.00
_cell.angle_gamma   90.00
#
_symmetry.space_group_name_H-M   'P 1'
#
loop_
_entity.id
_entity.type
_entity.pdbx_description
1 polymer ?
#
loop_
_entity_poly.entity_id
_entity_poly.type
_entity_poly.pdbx_seq_one_letter_code
_entity_poly.pdbx_strand_id
1 'polypeptide(L)'
;MKTLQLTHLITALLLISMGSPVFATEPIDKGQRVFSAGHSFHMFMPKMLAELAKAAKIPDHQQAGLSSIGGSYVYQHWNVADEKNTLKTTLRAGQVDVLTLSPIYLPDDGIENFAKLGVEHQPDIRVTIQEFWLPFDVFDVNYKKQKPEPVDRNARTVAELRTINEPYYKSMDDHVRALNEKFGKQVVFVVPVGQASLALRAKIIAGEAPGLKQQNDLFTDAIGHATAPLQWLTAYCHFAVIYRRSPVGLPCPAALGKEPHGEALNRLLQELAWEAAKAHPLSGLR
;
A
#
# COMPACT_ATOMS: atom_id res chain seq x y z
N MET A 1 -5.21 65.30 45.34
CA MET A 1 -5.54 63.97 45.92
C MET A 1 -6.93 63.59 45.41
N LYS A 2 -7.22 62.53 44.67
CA LYS A 2 -6.50 61.36 44.13
C LYS A 2 -7.10 61.07 42.76
N THR A 3 -6.26 60.76 41.77
CA THR A 3 -6.66 60.33 40.42
C THR A 3 -7.05 58.85 40.45
N LEU A 4 -8.24 58.49 39.96
CA LEU A 4 -8.75 57.12 39.91
C LEU A 4 -8.20 56.43 38.65
N GLN A 5 -7.35 55.41 38.82
CA GLN A 5 -6.87 54.57 37.72
C GLN A 5 -7.89 53.46 37.42
N LEU A 6 -8.30 53.40 36.15
CA LEU A 6 -9.24 52.42 35.62
C LEU A 6 -8.45 51.20 35.10
N THR A 7 -8.37 50.13 35.89
CA THR A 7 -7.68 48.89 35.50
C THR A 7 -8.59 48.08 34.57
N HIS A 8 -8.18 47.90 33.31
CA HIS A 8 -8.87 47.04 32.36
C HIS A 8 -8.40 45.59 32.56
N LEU A 9 -9.32 44.71 32.95
CA LEU A 9 -9.08 43.27 33.07
C LEU A 9 -9.34 42.61 31.70
N ILE A 10 -8.29 42.29 30.95
CA ILE A 10 -8.40 41.48 29.73
C ILE A 10 -8.57 40.02 30.14
N THR A 11 -9.77 39.48 29.91
CA THR A 11 -10.05 38.05 30.13
C THR A 11 -9.64 37.27 28.87
N ALA A 12 -8.55 36.51 28.95
CA ALA A 12 -8.14 35.60 27.88
C ALA A 12 -9.04 34.36 27.87
N LEU A 13 -9.88 34.22 26.84
CA LEU A 13 -10.68 33.02 26.61
C LEU A 13 -9.79 31.93 26.01
N LEU A 14 -9.40 30.92 26.79
CA LEU A 14 -8.76 29.71 26.27
C LEU A 14 -9.81 28.88 25.52
N LEU A 15 -9.73 28.88 24.18
CA LEU A 15 -10.44 27.91 23.35
C LEU A 15 -9.74 26.56 23.47
N ILE A 16 -10.28 25.69 24.33
CA ILE A 16 -9.90 24.27 24.36
C ILE A 16 -10.54 23.62 23.13
N SER A 17 -9.73 23.39 22.10
CA SER A 17 -10.08 22.53 20.97
C SER A 17 -10.27 21.10 21.49
N MET A 18 -11.51 20.69 21.70
CA MET A 18 -11.84 19.29 21.93
C MET A 18 -11.73 18.56 20.59
N GLY A 19 -10.57 17.94 20.35
CA GLY A 19 -10.40 17.01 19.24
C GLY A 19 -11.47 15.93 19.32
N SER A 20 -12.20 15.72 18.23
CA SER A 20 -13.19 14.64 18.15
C SER A 20 -12.49 13.29 18.40
N PRO A 21 -13.09 12.37 19.17
CA PRO A 21 -12.51 11.05 19.36
C PRO A 21 -12.36 10.37 18.01
N VAL A 22 -11.13 10.02 17.65
CA VAL A 22 -10.83 9.19 16.48
C VAL A 22 -11.20 7.76 16.86
N PHE A 23 -12.35 7.28 16.40
CA PHE A 23 -12.72 5.89 16.55
C PHE A 23 -11.83 5.02 15.67
N ALA A 24 -11.26 3.97 16.26
CA ALA A 24 -10.45 3.00 15.52
C ALA A 24 -11.30 2.33 14.44
N THR A 25 -10.76 2.18 13.23
CA THR A 25 -11.52 1.54 12.15
C THR A 25 -11.77 0.07 12.49
N GLU A 26 -13.03 -0.38 12.44
CA GLU A 26 -13.39 -1.76 12.78
C GLU A 26 -12.69 -2.79 11.86
N PRO A 27 -12.14 -3.87 12.46
CA PRO A 27 -11.67 -5.05 11.73
C PRO A 27 -12.74 -5.66 10.82
N ILE A 28 -12.32 -6.21 9.68
CA ILE A 28 -13.18 -6.97 8.78
C ILE A 28 -12.85 -8.45 8.96
N ASP A 29 -13.80 -9.19 9.51
CA ASP A 29 -13.67 -10.64 9.75
C ASP A 29 -14.40 -11.50 8.71
N LYS A 30 -15.23 -10.87 7.86
CA LYS A 30 -15.84 -11.55 6.71
C LYS A 30 -14.88 -11.61 5.53
N GLY A 31 -15.01 -12.66 4.73
CA GLY A 31 -14.31 -12.81 3.47
C GLY A 31 -14.55 -11.62 2.54
N GLN A 32 -13.54 -11.33 1.73
CA GLN A 32 -13.61 -10.33 0.67
C GLN A 32 -13.36 -11.02 -0.67
N ARG A 33 -14.16 -10.69 -1.69
CA ARG A 33 -13.91 -11.04 -3.09
C ARG A 33 -12.94 -10.02 -3.66
N VAL A 34 -11.67 -10.40 -3.74
CA VAL A 34 -10.58 -9.52 -4.15
C VAL A 34 -10.17 -9.80 -5.58
N PHE A 35 -10.25 -8.80 -6.44
CA PHE A 35 -9.68 -8.85 -7.79
C PHE A 35 -8.40 -8.02 -7.82
N SER A 36 -7.34 -8.57 -8.41
CA SER A 36 -6.05 -7.86 -8.52
C SER A 36 -5.66 -7.59 -9.96
N ALA A 37 -5.20 -6.37 -10.26
CA ALA A 37 -4.66 -6.00 -11.56
C ALA A 37 -3.35 -5.23 -11.42
N GLY A 38 -2.32 -5.69 -12.13
CA GLY A 38 -1.03 -5.02 -12.14
C GLY A 38 0.05 -5.80 -12.87
N HIS A 39 1.27 -5.61 -12.38
CA HIS A 39 2.50 -6.09 -12.98
C HIS A 39 3.32 -6.97 -12.02
N SER A 40 4.55 -7.31 -12.42
CA SER A 40 5.43 -8.24 -11.70
C SER A 40 5.77 -7.86 -10.26
N PHE A 41 5.49 -6.63 -9.81
CA PHE A 41 5.67 -6.18 -8.42
C PHE A 41 4.40 -6.37 -7.59
N HIS A 42 3.35 -6.96 -8.17
CA HIS A 42 2.04 -7.17 -7.56
C HIS A 42 1.52 -8.60 -7.75
N MET A 43 1.86 -9.29 -8.86
CA MET A 43 1.22 -10.57 -9.22
C MET A 43 1.41 -11.73 -8.25
N PHE A 44 2.40 -11.67 -7.36
CA PHE A 44 2.59 -12.66 -6.29
C PHE A 44 1.58 -12.49 -5.14
N MET A 45 1.08 -11.26 -4.94
CA MET A 45 0.28 -10.85 -3.78
C MET A 45 -1.03 -11.65 -3.61
N PRO A 46 -1.85 -11.91 -4.65
CA PRO A 46 -3.20 -12.44 -4.45
C PRO A 46 -3.22 -13.82 -3.77
N LYS A 47 -2.28 -14.69 -4.14
CA LYS A 47 -2.15 -16.02 -3.51
C LYS A 47 -1.68 -15.91 -2.06
N MET A 48 -0.72 -15.01 -1.79
CA MET A 48 -0.23 -14.76 -0.43
C MET A 48 -1.34 -14.16 0.45
N LEU A 49 -2.16 -13.25 -0.08
CA LEU A 49 -3.31 -12.70 0.63
C LEU A 49 -4.32 -13.79 1.01
N ALA A 50 -4.57 -14.76 0.13
CA ALA A 50 -5.44 -15.89 0.44
C ALA A 50 -4.86 -16.78 1.55
N GLU A 51 -3.54 -17.01 1.55
CA GLU A 51 -2.86 -17.72 2.64
C GLU A 51 -2.99 -16.96 3.98
N LEU A 52 -2.82 -15.63 3.96
CA LEU A 52 -2.99 -14.78 5.14
C LEU A 52 -4.43 -14.77 5.65
N ALA A 53 -5.42 -14.66 4.76
CA ALA A 53 -6.83 -14.70 5.13
C ALA A 53 -7.18 -16.03 5.81
N LYS A 54 -6.71 -17.15 5.26
CA LYS A 54 -6.87 -18.47 5.87
C LYS A 54 -6.22 -18.53 7.26
N ALA A 55 -4.97 -18.05 7.38
CA ALA A 55 -4.25 -18.00 8.66
C ALA A 55 -4.94 -17.11 9.70
N ALA A 56 -5.60 -16.03 9.25
CA ALA A 56 -6.37 -15.10 10.06
C ALA A 56 -7.79 -15.61 10.41
N LYS A 57 -8.13 -16.85 10.02
CA LYS A 57 -9.45 -17.49 10.20
C LYS A 57 -10.58 -16.78 9.44
N ILE A 58 -10.29 -16.35 8.21
CA ILE A 58 -11.25 -15.77 7.25
C ILE A 58 -11.37 -16.75 6.06
N PRO A 59 -12.04 -17.91 6.26
CA PRO A 59 -12.02 -19.00 5.29
C PRO A 59 -12.82 -18.72 4.01
N ASP A 60 -13.67 -17.70 4.01
CA ASP A 60 -14.56 -17.28 2.93
C ASP A 60 -13.94 -16.17 2.04
N HIS A 61 -12.67 -15.81 2.25
CA HIS A 61 -11.92 -14.98 1.30
C HIS A 61 -11.89 -15.61 -0.10
N GLN A 62 -12.05 -14.78 -1.13
CA GLN A 62 -12.03 -15.23 -2.51
C GLN A 62 -11.08 -14.39 -3.35
N GLN A 63 -10.20 -15.06 -4.10
CA GLN A 63 -9.51 -14.44 -5.21
C GLN A 63 -10.47 -14.37 -6.40
N ALA A 64 -11.19 -13.26 -6.55
CA ALA A 64 -12.21 -13.04 -7.57
C ALA A 64 -11.64 -13.02 -8.99
N GLY A 65 -10.35 -12.70 -9.14
CA GLY A 65 -9.65 -12.81 -10.41
C GLY A 65 -8.29 -12.13 -10.40
N LEU A 66 -7.62 -12.22 -11.55
CA LEU A 66 -6.28 -11.68 -11.75
C LEU A 66 -6.13 -11.13 -13.17
N SER A 67 -5.66 -9.89 -13.30
CA SER A 67 -5.20 -9.32 -14.56
C SER A 67 -3.70 -9.03 -14.46
N SER A 68 -2.90 -9.75 -15.25
CA SER A 68 -1.44 -9.75 -15.16
C SER A 68 -0.82 -9.27 -16.46
N ILE A 69 -0.18 -8.11 -16.46
CA ILE A 69 0.56 -7.59 -17.63
C ILE A 69 1.94 -7.13 -17.14
N GLY A 70 3.00 -7.67 -17.74
CA GLY A 70 4.37 -7.35 -17.33
C GLY A 70 4.68 -5.87 -17.51
N GLY A 71 5.19 -5.23 -16.44
CA GLY A 71 5.52 -3.80 -16.43
C GLY A 71 4.38 -2.89 -16.86
N SER A 72 3.13 -3.23 -16.58
CA SER A 72 1.97 -2.43 -17.00
C SER A 72 1.68 -1.23 -16.12
N TYR A 73 1.08 -0.21 -16.73
CA TYR A 73 0.22 0.76 -16.07
C TYR A 73 -1.22 0.22 -15.99
N VAL A 74 -2.05 0.79 -15.12
CA VAL A 74 -3.46 0.41 -14.95
C VAL A 74 -4.26 0.64 -16.22
N TYR A 75 -4.04 1.74 -16.96
CA TYR A 75 -4.75 2.02 -18.21
C TYR A 75 -4.56 0.89 -19.25
N GLN A 76 -3.45 0.16 -19.21
CA GLN A 76 -3.23 -0.97 -20.11
C GLN A 76 -4.16 -2.14 -19.78
N HIS A 77 -4.48 -2.35 -18.50
CA HIS A 77 -5.50 -3.31 -18.09
C HIS A 77 -6.91 -2.84 -18.49
N TRP A 78 -7.18 -1.53 -18.40
CA TRP A 78 -8.44 -0.95 -18.87
C TRP A 78 -8.64 -1.13 -20.38
N ASN A 79 -7.56 -0.96 -21.15
CA ASN A 79 -7.58 -1.02 -22.60
C ASN A 79 -7.57 -2.46 -23.17
N VAL A 80 -7.47 -3.49 -22.33
CA VAL A 80 -7.77 -4.86 -22.77
C VAL A 80 -9.21 -4.87 -23.29
N ALA A 81 -9.38 -5.35 -24.53
CA ALA A 81 -10.67 -5.43 -25.21
C ALA A 81 -11.72 -6.09 -24.32
N ASP A 82 -12.93 -5.53 -24.32
CA ASP A 82 -13.97 -5.84 -23.32
C ASP A 82 -14.31 -7.33 -23.27
N GLU A 83 -14.36 -8.01 -24.43
CA GLU A 83 -14.63 -9.44 -24.54
C GLU A 83 -13.53 -10.34 -23.94
N LYS A 84 -12.34 -9.79 -23.69
CA LYS A 84 -11.20 -10.45 -23.03
C LYS A 84 -10.94 -9.91 -21.62
N ASN A 85 -11.66 -8.87 -21.20
CA ASN A 85 -11.37 -8.17 -19.96
C ASN A 85 -12.16 -8.76 -18.78
N THR A 86 -11.60 -9.81 -18.18
CA THR A 86 -12.22 -10.48 -17.03
C THR A 86 -12.47 -9.53 -15.86
N LEU A 87 -11.60 -8.53 -15.63
CA LEU A 87 -11.81 -7.54 -14.58
C LEU A 87 -13.08 -6.71 -14.82
N LYS A 88 -13.28 -6.16 -16.04
CA LYS A 88 -14.51 -5.42 -16.34
C LYS A 88 -15.75 -6.31 -16.22
N THR A 89 -15.68 -7.55 -16.69
CA THR A 89 -16.77 -8.53 -16.57
C THR A 89 -17.12 -8.80 -15.11
N THR A 90 -16.14 -9.04 -14.24
CA THR A 90 -16.37 -9.30 -12.81
C THR A 90 -16.88 -8.06 -12.07
N LEU A 91 -16.40 -6.86 -12.41
CA LEU A 91 -16.91 -5.60 -11.86
C LEU A 91 -18.38 -5.37 -12.23
N ARG A 92 -18.75 -5.53 -13.51
CA ARG A 92 -20.14 -5.40 -13.99
C ARG A 92 -21.10 -6.38 -13.33
N ALA A 93 -20.60 -7.55 -12.92
CA ALA A 93 -21.37 -8.55 -12.19
C ALA A 93 -21.54 -8.23 -10.70
N GLY A 94 -20.96 -7.14 -10.17
CA GLY A 94 -20.97 -6.82 -8.74
C GLY A 94 -20.20 -7.85 -7.89
N GLN A 95 -19.22 -8.52 -8.49
CA GLN A 95 -18.51 -9.66 -7.91
C GLN A 95 -17.18 -9.32 -7.24
N VAL A 96 -16.90 -8.03 -7.02
CA VAL A 96 -15.67 -7.54 -6.42
C VAL A 96 -15.99 -6.65 -5.22
N ASP A 97 -15.51 -7.03 -4.04
CA ASP A 97 -15.61 -6.18 -2.83
C ASP A 97 -14.40 -5.25 -2.71
N VAL A 98 -13.23 -5.74 -3.14
CA VAL A 98 -11.99 -4.97 -3.18
C VAL A 98 -11.27 -5.18 -4.51
N LEU A 99 -10.97 -4.08 -5.19
CA LEU A 99 -10.10 -4.06 -6.37
C LEU A 99 -8.72 -3.57 -5.98
N THR A 100 -7.69 -4.40 -6.13
CA THR A 100 -6.29 -4.00 -5.91
C THR A 100 -5.62 -3.65 -7.23
N LEU A 101 -5.04 -2.46 -7.31
CA LEU A 101 -4.36 -1.93 -8.49
C LEU A 101 -2.90 -1.62 -8.14
N SER A 102 -1.99 -1.86 -9.07
CA SER A 102 -0.58 -1.44 -8.93
C SER A 102 -0.21 -0.52 -10.09
N PRO A 103 -0.45 0.79 -9.98
CA PRO A 103 0.04 1.76 -10.96
C PRO A 103 1.55 1.94 -10.82
N ILE A 104 2.29 2.07 -11.92
CA ILE A 104 3.74 2.33 -11.87
C ILE A 104 4.01 3.79 -11.55
N TYR A 105 3.52 4.69 -12.40
CA TYR A 105 3.59 6.14 -12.22
C TYR A 105 2.29 6.79 -12.65
N LEU A 106 2.09 8.03 -12.20
CA LEU A 106 0.91 8.82 -12.44
C LEU A 106 1.20 9.96 -13.43
N PRO A 107 0.17 10.49 -14.13
CA PRO A 107 -1.25 10.09 -14.08
C PRO A 107 -1.52 8.75 -14.76
N ASP A 108 -2.59 8.07 -14.32
CA ASP A 108 -3.02 6.79 -14.88
C ASP A 108 -4.56 6.68 -14.83
N ASP A 109 -5.21 7.08 -15.93
CA ASP A 109 -6.67 7.16 -16.01
C ASP A 109 -7.38 5.81 -15.86
N GLY A 110 -6.63 4.69 -15.98
CA GLY A 110 -7.16 3.37 -15.70
C GLY A 110 -7.69 3.24 -14.27
N ILE A 111 -7.10 3.94 -13.31
CA ILE A 111 -7.54 3.92 -11.90
C ILE A 111 -8.95 4.51 -11.79
N GLU A 112 -9.16 5.71 -12.35
CA GLU A 112 -10.47 6.38 -12.34
C GLU A 112 -11.53 5.55 -13.07
N ASN A 113 -11.18 5.01 -14.24
CA ASN A 113 -12.11 4.24 -15.06
C ASN A 113 -12.59 2.95 -14.36
N PHE A 114 -11.67 2.19 -13.76
CA PHE A 114 -12.06 0.99 -13.00
C PHE A 114 -12.82 1.34 -11.72
N ALA A 115 -12.42 2.40 -11.02
CA ALA A 115 -13.12 2.84 -9.82
C ALA A 115 -14.57 3.26 -10.12
N LYS A 116 -14.81 4.02 -11.21
CA LYS A 116 -16.16 4.36 -11.68
C LYS A 116 -16.98 3.13 -11.99
N LEU A 117 -16.46 2.23 -12.83
CA LEU A 117 -17.16 0.99 -13.19
C LEU A 117 -17.47 0.13 -11.96
N GLY A 118 -16.53 0.04 -11.01
CA GLY A 118 -16.75 -0.67 -9.76
C GLY A 118 -17.89 -0.06 -8.93
N VAL A 119 -17.87 1.25 -8.72
CA VAL A 119 -18.89 1.96 -7.91
C VAL A 119 -20.28 1.87 -8.54
N GLU A 120 -20.38 1.89 -9.87
CA GLU A 120 -21.66 1.74 -10.59
C GLU A 120 -22.37 0.41 -10.28
N HIS A 121 -21.61 -0.67 -10.05
CA HIS A 121 -22.15 -2.02 -9.86
C HIS A 121 -22.02 -2.56 -8.43
N GLN A 122 -21.16 -1.94 -7.62
CA GLN A 122 -20.97 -2.25 -6.20
C GLN A 122 -20.63 -0.94 -5.46
N PRO A 123 -21.64 -0.21 -4.94
CA PRO A 123 -21.44 1.12 -4.35
C PRO A 123 -20.46 1.17 -3.18
N ASP A 124 -20.29 0.06 -2.46
CA ASP A 124 -19.40 -0.10 -1.30
C ASP A 124 -18.02 -0.68 -1.66
N ILE A 125 -17.71 -0.86 -2.95
CA ILE A 125 -16.41 -1.36 -3.39
C ILE A 125 -15.29 -0.46 -2.86
N ARG A 126 -14.19 -1.08 -2.44
CA ARG A 126 -12.95 -0.35 -2.14
C ARG A 126 -11.94 -0.61 -3.26
N VAL A 127 -11.32 0.46 -3.74
CA VAL A 127 -10.20 0.36 -4.68
C VAL A 127 -8.93 0.68 -3.91
N THR A 128 -7.97 -0.22 -3.89
CA THR A 128 -6.68 0.00 -3.21
C THR A 128 -5.57 0.12 -4.25
N ILE A 129 -4.79 1.19 -4.20
CA ILE A 129 -3.58 1.32 -5.01
C ILE A 129 -2.36 0.89 -4.21
N GLN A 130 -1.48 0.09 -4.81
CA GLN A 130 -0.20 -0.25 -4.24
C GLN A 130 0.78 0.90 -4.49
N GLU A 131 1.07 1.69 -3.46
CA GLU A 131 2.29 2.52 -3.42
C GLU A 131 3.45 1.55 -3.19
N PHE A 132 4.31 1.32 -4.19
CA PHE A 132 5.37 0.31 -4.14
C PHE A 132 6.77 0.95 -4.07
N TRP A 133 7.82 0.14 -3.99
CA TRP A 133 9.20 0.64 -4.06
C TRP A 133 9.60 0.97 -5.50
N LEU A 134 10.42 1.98 -5.69
CA LEU A 134 10.72 2.47 -7.04
C LEU A 134 11.51 1.47 -7.90
N PRO A 135 11.10 1.24 -9.17
CA PRO A 135 11.90 0.48 -10.13
C PRO A 135 13.29 1.09 -10.28
N PHE A 136 14.33 0.26 -10.35
CA PHE A 136 15.73 0.69 -10.43
C PHE A 136 16.21 1.57 -9.26
N ASP A 137 15.43 1.67 -8.18
CA ASP A 137 15.71 2.54 -7.03
C ASP A 137 15.82 4.04 -7.40
N VAL A 138 15.08 4.45 -8.44
CA VAL A 138 15.01 5.85 -8.92
C VAL A 138 13.57 6.23 -9.26
N PHE A 139 13.23 7.50 -9.05
CA PHE A 139 11.96 8.04 -9.54
C PHE A 139 12.17 8.57 -10.97
N ASP A 140 12.01 7.69 -11.95
CA ASP A 140 12.11 8.03 -13.37
C ASP A 140 10.91 7.51 -14.16
N VAL A 141 10.01 8.44 -14.53
CA VAL A 141 8.81 8.14 -15.30
C VAL A 141 9.09 7.68 -16.75
N ASN A 142 10.31 7.89 -17.25
CA ASN A 142 10.74 7.52 -18.59
C ASN A 142 11.61 6.26 -18.63
N TYR A 143 11.77 5.52 -17.53
CA TYR A 143 12.67 4.35 -17.45
C TYR A 143 12.43 3.26 -18.51
N LYS A 144 11.22 3.21 -19.10
CA LYS A 144 10.88 2.28 -20.19
C LYS A 144 11.42 2.73 -21.56
N LYS A 145 11.66 4.03 -21.75
CA LYS A 145 12.26 4.60 -22.97
C LYS A 145 13.78 4.54 -22.88
N GLN A 146 14.33 4.85 -21.71
CA GLN A 146 15.75 4.79 -21.44
C GLN A 146 15.94 4.10 -20.10
N LYS A 147 16.65 2.98 -20.11
CA LYS A 147 16.98 2.27 -18.87
C LYS A 147 17.85 3.18 -17.99
N PRO A 148 17.52 3.34 -16.69
CA PRO A 148 18.36 4.08 -15.76
C PRO A 148 19.75 3.45 -15.60
N GLU A 149 20.72 4.28 -15.24
CA GLU A 149 22.05 3.80 -14.87
C GLU A 149 21.97 2.86 -13.64
N PRO A 150 22.85 1.86 -13.55
CA PRO A 150 22.90 0.96 -12.39
C PRO A 150 23.10 1.73 -11.09
N VAL A 151 22.30 1.37 -10.07
CA VAL A 151 22.40 1.93 -8.71
C VAL A 151 22.98 0.88 -7.78
N ASP A 152 24.01 1.26 -7.01
CA ASP A 152 24.43 0.49 -5.84
C ASP A 152 23.44 0.75 -4.69
N ARG A 153 22.50 -0.18 -4.50
CA ARG A 153 21.50 -0.11 -3.44
C ARG A 153 22.10 -0.16 -2.05
N ASN A 154 23.25 -0.81 -1.88
CA ASN A 154 23.87 -0.99 -0.56
C ASN A 154 24.56 0.28 -0.08
N ALA A 155 25.02 1.13 -1.01
CA ALA A 155 25.62 2.43 -0.70
C ALA A 155 24.59 3.50 -0.31
N ARG A 156 23.30 3.30 -0.60
CA ARG A 156 22.23 4.27 -0.32
C ARG A 156 21.98 4.41 1.19
N THR A 157 21.95 5.64 1.66
CA THR A 157 21.51 6.00 3.01
C THR A 157 19.99 6.10 3.11
N VAL A 158 19.45 5.99 4.33
CA VAL A 158 18.01 6.19 4.58
C VAL A 158 17.54 7.58 4.14
N ALA A 159 18.38 8.61 4.31
CA ALA A 159 18.04 9.98 3.92
C ALA A 159 17.87 10.12 2.40
N GLU A 160 18.82 9.59 1.62
CA GLU A 160 18.72 9.60 0.15
C GLU A 160 17.49 8.86 -0.34
N LEU A 161 17.20 7.68 0.24
CA LEU A 161 16.02 6.91 -0.13
C LEU A 161 14.73 7.67 0.16
N ARG A 162 14.63 8.36 1.31
CA ARG A 162 13.48 9.24 1.59
C ARG A 162 13.32 10.30 0.53
N THR A 163 14.39 11.04 0.21
CA THR A 163 14.36 12.10 -0.81
C THR A 163 13.95 11.59 -2.18
N ILE A 164 14.40 10.40 -2.58
CA ILE A 164 14.05 9.81 -3.88
C ILE A 164 12.58 9.37 -3.93
N ASN A 165 12.06 8.81 -2.84
CA ASN A 165 10.71 8.25 -2.81
C ASN A 165 9.62 9.31 -2.51
N GLU A 166 9.94 10.39 -1.81
CA GLU A 166 8.96 11.40 -1.38
C GLU A 166 8.12 11.99 -2.53
N PRO A 167 8.69 12.38 -3.69
CA PRO A 167 7.90 12.85 -4.83
C PRO A 167 6.93 11.81 -5.36
N TYR A 168 7.34 10.53 -5.37
CA TYR A 168 6.49 9.42 -5.79
C TYR A 168 5.33 9.20 -4.82
N TYR A 169 5.61 9.14 -3.51
CA TYR A 169 4.57 9.00 -2.47
C TYR A 169 3.57 10.15 -2.57
N LYS A 170 4.06 11.39 -2.65
CA LYS A 170 3.21 12.58 -2.83
C LYS A 170 2.33 12.49 -4.07
N SER A 171 2.86 12.00 -5.19
CA SER A 171 2.08 11.84 -6.42
C SER A 171 0.91 10.86 -6.26
N MET A 172 1.12 9.73 -5.59
CA MET A 172 0.08 8.75 -5.30
C MET A 172 -0.99 9.34 -4.39
N ASP A 173 -0.55 10.00 -3.34
CA ASP A 173 -1.38 10.67 -2.35
C ASP A 173 -2.30 11.74 -2.96
N ASP A 174 -1.73 12.64 -3.77
CA ASP A 174 -2.47 13.71 -4.43
C ASP A 174 -3.50 13.14 -5.40
N HIS A 175 -3.14 12.10 -6.15
CA HIS A 175 -4.05 11.47 -7.10
C HIS A 175 -5.22 10.76 -6.40
N VAL A 176 -4.96 10.04 -5.30
CA VAL A 176 -6.02 9.40 -4.50
C VAL A 176 -6.95 10.43 -3.89
N ARG A 177 -6.42 11.54 -3.36
CA ARG A 177 -7.26 12.65 -2.84
C ARG A 177 -8.14 13.23 -3.94
N ALA A 178 -7.56 13.55 -5.09
CA ALA A 178 -8.30 14.11 -6.22
C ALA A 178 -9.41 13.16 -6.71
N LEU A 179 -9.15 11.85 -6.79
CA LEU A 179 -10.18 10.87 -7.16
C LEU A 179 -11.30 10.80 -6.12
N ASN A 180 -10.98 10.74 -4.83
CA ASN A 180 -11.99 10.69 -3.78
C ASN A 180 -12.83 11.97 -3.69
N GLU A 181 -12.24 13.13 -3.97
CA GLU A 181 -12.97 14.39 -4.12
C GLU A 181 -13.98 14.30 -5.28
N LYS A 182 -13.55 13.80 -6.45
CA LYS A 182 -14.46 13.57 -7.59
C LYS A 182 -15.59 12.58 -7.27
N PHE A 183 -15.32 11.53 -6.48
CA PHE A 183 -16.34 10.57 -6.05
C PHE A 183 -17.26 11.11 -4.95
N GLY A 184 -16.91 12.22 -4.30
CA GLY A 184 -17.64 12.76 -3.14
C GLY A 184 -17.60 11.85 -1.91
N LYS A 185 -16.77 10.80 -1.92
CA LYS A 185 -16.61 9.82 -0.84
C LYS A 185 -15.26 9.09 -0.97
N GLN A 186 -14.83 8.45 0.10
CA GLN A 186 -13.63 7.61 0.10
C GLN A 186 -13.89 6.29 -0.65
N VAL A 187 -13.38 6.17 -1.87
CA VAL A 187 -13.44 4.96 -2.72
C VAL A 187 -12.05 4.36 -2.90
N VAL A 188 -11.05 5.23 -3.11
CA VAL A 188 -9.68 4.85 -3.41
C VAL A 188 -8.82 4.99 -2.14
N PHE A 189 -7.99 3.99 -1.87
CA PHE A 189 -7.14 3.88 -0.69
C PHE A 189 -5.70 3.56 -1.10
N VAL A 190 -4.73 3.88 -0.26
CA VAL A 190 -3.31 3.57 -0.48
C VAL A 190 -2.88 2.37 0.37
N VAL A 191 -2.20 1.41 -0.25
CA VAL A 191 -1.44 0.36 0.43
C VAL A 191 0.03 0.79 0.47
N PRO A 192 0.58 1.17 1.64
CA PRO A 192 1.88 1.85 1.75
C PRO A 192 3.06 0.86 1.74
N VAL A 193 3.20 0.08 0.66
CA VAL A 193 4.27 -0.92 0.52
C VAL A 193 5.63 -0.25 0.34
N GLY A 194 5.69 0.87 -0.38
CA GLY A 194 6.89 1.68 -0.57
C GLY A 194 7.46 2.16 0.76
N GLN A 195 6.61 2.77 1.59
CA GLN A 195 6.99 3.23 2.93
C GLN A 195 7.41 2.08 3.86
N ALA A 196 6.70 0.95 3.83
CA ALA A 196 7.09 -0.24 4.60
C ALA A 196 8.45 -0.80 4.12
N SER A 197 8.69 -0.84 2.81
CA SER A 197 9.95 -1.27 2.22
C SER A 197 11.12 -0.35 2.62
N LEU A 198 10.91 0.96 2.61
CA LEU A 198 11.89 1.93 3.11
C LEU A 198 12.21 1.71 4.59
N ALA A 199 11.20 1.42 5.41
CA ALA A 199 11.40 1.11 6.83
C ALA A 199 12.18 -0.20 7.03
N LEU A 200 11.91 -1.24 6.24
CA LEU A 200 12.70 -2.48 6.25
C LEU A 200 14.16 -2.21 5.86
N ARG A 201 14.40 -1.41 4.82
CA ARG A 201 15.77 -1.04 4.40
C ARG A 201 16.49 -0.26 5.50
N ALA A 202 15.81 0.61 6.23
CA ALA A 202 16.39 1.28 7.40
C ALA A 202 16.82 0.27 8.48
N LYS A 203 16.02 -0.78 8.74
CA LYS A 203 16.38 -1.88 9.65
C LYS A 203 17.59 -2.67 9.16
N ILE A 204 17.69 -2.93 7.86
CA ILE A 204 18.85 -3.61 7.26
C ILE A 204 20.12 -2.76 7.45
N ILE A 205 20.07 -1.46 7.13
CA ILE A 205 21.21 -0.54 7.30
C ILE A 205 21.68 -0.49 8.76
N ALA A 206 20.74 -0.55 9.71
CA ALA A 206 21.04 -0.57 11.14
C ALA A 206 21.52 -1.94 11.66
N GLY A 207 21.52 -3.01 10.85
CA GLY A 207 21.82 -4.37 11.29
C GLY A 207 20.72 -4.99 12.17
N GLU A 208 19.50 -4.45 12.11
CA GLU A 208 18.35 -4.82 12.94
C GLU A 208 17.34 -5.73 12.20
N ALA A 209 17.64 -6.15 10.96
CA ALA A 209 16.78 -7.03 10.17
C ALA A 209 17.28 -8.49 10.24
N PRO A 210 16.61 -9.39 11.00
CA PRO A 210 17.08 -10.76 11.16
C PRO A 210 17.24 -11.48 9.82
N GLY A 211 18.40 -12.12 9.61
CA GLY A 211 18.69 -12.87 8.38
C GLY A 211 19.01 -12.04 7.13
N LEU A 212 18.80 -10.71 7.15
CA LEU A 212 19.11 -9.81 6.03
C LEU A 212 20.34 -8.96 6.36
N LYS A 213 21.34 -8.97 5.47
CA LYS A 213 22.64 -8.31 5.73
C LYS A 213 22.80 -7.01 4.97
N GLN A 214 22.21 -6.92 3.79
CA GLN A 214 22.39 -5.80 2.88
C GLN A 214 21.10 -5.53 2.12
N GLN A 215 20.91 -4.29 1.67
CA GLN A 215 19.66 -3.85 1.05
C GLN A 215 19.33 -4.64 -0.23
N ASN A 216 20.37 -5.07 -0.95
CA ASN A 216 20.20 -5.86 -2.16
C ASN A 216 19.64 -7.28 -1.93
N ASP A 217 19.63 -7.78 -0.69
CA ASP A 217 19.03 -9.10 -0.34
C ASP A 217 17.51 -9.11 -0.57
N LEU A 218 16.88 -7.93 -0.69
CA LEU A 218 15.45 -7.78 -0.98
C LEU A 218 15.09 -7.96 -2.46
N PHE A 219 16.07 -8.01 -3.37
CA PHE A 219 15.83 -7.92 -4.80
C PHE A 219 16.55 -9.03 -5.58
N THR A 220 15.87 -9.58 -6.59
CA THR A 220 16.46 -10.61 -7.47
C THR A 220 17.23 -10.02 -8.65
N ASP A 221 17.04 -8.73 -8.95
CA ASP A 221 17.65 -8.07 -10.10
C ASP A 221 17.77 -6.56 -9.97
N ALA A 222 18.30 -5.91 -11.02
CA ALA A 222 18.52 -4.47 -11.08
C ALA A 222 17.23 -3.65 -11.18
N ILE A 223 16.14 -4.18 -11.75
CA ILE A 223 14.85 -3.44 -11.77
C ILE A 223 14.20 -3.43 -10.39
N GLY A 224 14.47 -4.44 -9.56
CA GLY A 224 13.96 -4.51 -8.19
C GLY A 224 12.81 -5.49 -8.03
N HIS A 225 12.78 -6.58 -8.80
CA HIS A 225 11.86 -7.68 -8.49
C HIS A 225 12.16 -8.24 -7.10
N ALA A 226 11.12 -8.41 -6.28
CA ALA A 226 11.25 -8.74 -4.87
C ALA A 226 11.65 -10.20 -4.63
N THR A 227 12.54 -10.43 -3.66
CA THR A 227 12.72 -11.74 -2.99
C THR A 227 11.59 -11.99 -1.97
N ALA A 228 11.55 -13.19 -1.39
CA ALA A 228 10.46 -13.60 -0.49
C ALA A 228 10.18 -12.62 0.68
N PRO A 229 11.18 -12.05 1.39
CA PRO A 229 10.92 -11.09 2.47
C PRO A 229 10.11 -9.87 2.03
N LEU A 230 10.46 -9.25 0.89
CA LEU A 230 9.76 -8.08 0.39
C LEU A 230 8.38 -8.42 -0.20
N GLN A 231 8.24 -9.61 -0.80
CA GLN A 231 6.93 -10.12 -1.25
C GLN A 231 5.96 -10.33 -0.07
N TRP A 232 6.43 -10.91 1.03
CA TRP A 232 5.62 -11.11 2.23
C TRP A 232 5.30 -9.80 2.95
N LEU A 233 6.25 -8.86 3.03
CA LEU A 233 5.97 -7.51 3.51
C LEU A 233 4.83 -6.84 2.73
N THR A 234 4.88 -6.97 1.39
CA THR A 234 3.84 -6.46 0.49
C THR A 234 2.48 -7.09 0.82
N ALA A 235 2.41 -8.42 0.92
CA ALA A 235 1.19 -9.13 1.26
C ALA A 235 0.64 -8.74 2.66
N TYR A 236 1.51 -8.51 3.64
CA TYR A 236 1.10 -8.01 4.96
C TYR A 236 0.50 -6.60 4.92
N CYS A 237 1.06 -5.68 4.12
CA CYS A 237 0.45 -4.36 3.93
C CYS A 237 -0.94 -4.47 3.28
N HIS A 238 -1.09 -5.32 2.25
CA HIS A 238 -2.39 -5.57 1.62
C HIS A 238 -3.39 -6.17 2.60
N PHE A 239 -2.98 -7.19 3.37
CA PHE A 239 -3.84 -7.77 4.41
C PHE A 239 -4.28 -6.72 5.43
N ALA A 240 -3.35 -5.89 5.91
CA ALA A 240 -3.64 -4.83 6.88
C ALA A 240 -4.68 -3.84 6.36
N VAL A 241 -4.56 -3.37 5.12
CA VAL A 241 -5.48 -2.39 4.52
C VAL A 241 -6.82 -3.03 4.14
N ILE A 242 -6.79 -4.22 3.54
CA ILE A 242 -8.00 -4.91 3.07
C ILE A 242 -8.84 -5.36 4.26
N TYR A 243 -8.25 -6.00 5.26
CA TYR A 243 -8.99 -6.54 6.39
C TYR A 243 -9.04 -5.61 7.59
N ARG A 244 -8.31 -4.50 7.58
CA ARG A 244 -8.20 -3.59 8.72
C ARG A 244 -7.73 -4.30 9.98
N ARG A 245 -6.86 -5.29 9.80
CA ARG A 245 -6.40 -6.21 10.84
C ARG A 245 -4.89 -6.21 10.89
N SER A 246 -4.35 -6.22 12.10
CA SER A 246 -2.91 -6.40 12.27
C SER A 246 -2.49 -7.78 11.75
N PRO A 247 -1.48 -7.87 10.87
CA PRO A 247 -0.88 -9.14 10.51
C PRO A 247 0.04 -9.68 11.62
N VAL A 248 0.32 -8.91 12.67
CA VAL A 248 1.22 -9.29 13.77
C VAL A 248 0.67 -10.52 14.51
N GLY A 249 1.50 -11.56 14.60
CA GLY A 249 1.14 -12.82 15.25
C GLY A 249 0.49 -13.83 14.32
N LEU A 250 0.28 -13.52 13.03
CA LEU A 250 -0.03 -14.55 12.05
C LEU A 250 1.15 -15.53 11.92
N PRO A 251 0.91 -16.83 11.69
CA PRO A 251 1.95 -17.83 11.49
C PRO A 251 2.98 -17.42 10.43
N CYS A 252 4.24 -17.78 10.66
CA CYS A 252 5.29 -17.57 9.68
C CYS A 252 5.06 -18.42 8.43
N PRO A 253 5.06 -17.82 7.23
CA PRO A 253 4.89 -18.57 6.00
C PRO A 253 6.10 -19.45 5.73
N ALA A 254 5.87 -20.61 5.10
CA ALA A 254 6.92 -21.59 4.83
C ALA A 254 8.08 -21.04 3.97
N ALA A 255 7.83 -20.01 3.16
CA ALA A 255 8.85 -19.33 2.37
C ALA A 255 9.86 -18.54 3.22
N LEU A 256 9.50 -18.14 4.44
CA LEU A 256 10.39 -17.49 5.40
C LEU A 256 10.85 -18.47 6.48
N GLY A 257 9.96 -19.33 6.98
CA GLY A 257 10.23 -20.20 8.13
C GLY A 257 11.30 -21.28 7.92
N LYS A 258 11.73 -21.52 6.68
CA LYS A 258 12.85 -22.44 6.38
C LYS A 258 14.22 -21.80 6.57
N GLU A 259 14.31 -20.47 6.54
CA GLU A 259 15.56 -19.76 6.69
C GLU A 259 15.94 -19.60 8.17
N PRO A 260 17.24 -19.61 8.52
CA PRO A 260 17.69 -19.19 9.83
C PRO A 260 17.14 -17.80 10.16
N HIS A 261 16.58 -17.62 11.35
CA HIS A 261 15.91 -16.39 11.80
C HIS A 261 14.61 -16.03 11.06
N GLY A 262 14.05 -16.92 10.23
CA GLY A 262 12.83 -16.68 9.45
C GLY A 262 11.62 -16.23 10.27
N GLU A 263 11.41 -16.82 11.45
CA GLU A 263 10.35 -16.41 12.39
C GLU A 263 10.53 -14.97 12.90
N ALA A 264 11.75 -14.61 13.30
CA ALA A 264 12.07 -13.28 13.79
C ALA A 264 11.96 -12.23 12.68
N LEU A 265 12.44 -12.56 11.46
CA LEU A 265 12.25 -11.72 10.28
C LEU A 265 10.77 -11.55 9.99
N ASN A 266 10.00 -12.63 9.95
CA ASN A 266 8.57 -12.59 9.70
C ASN A 266 7.84 -11.65 10.67
N ARG A 267 8.15 -11.74 11.97
CA ARG A 267 7.59 -10.85 12.99
C ARG A 267 7.90 -9.38 12.68
N LEU A 268 9.16 -9.06 12.33
CA LEU A 268 9.54 -7.71 11.93
C LEU A 268 8.74 -7.22 10.70
N LEU A 269 8.58 -8.07 9.68
CA LEU A 269 7.82 -7.70 8.48
C LEU A 269 6.35 -7.40 8.79
N GLN A 270 5.71 -8.19 9.66
CA GLN A 270 4.33 -7.94 10.11
C GLN A 270 4.21 -6.61 10.85
N GLU A 271 5.16 -6.30 11.74
CA GLU A 271 5.18 -5.05 12.49
C GLU A 271 5.35 -3.84 11.56
N LEU A 272 6.32 -3.90 10.64
CA LEU A 272 6.56 -2.83 9.68
C LEU A 272 5.34 -2.57 8.79
N ALA A 273 4.68 -3.63 8.31
CA ALA A 273 3.45 -3.50 7.54
C ALA A 273 2.32 -2.85 8.35
N TRP A 274 2.13 -3.26 9.60
CA TRP A 274 1.10 -2.71 10.46
C TRP A 274 1.32 -1.24 10.79
N GLU A 275 2.56 -0.87 11.14
CA GLU A 275 2.92 0.51 11.43
C GLU A 275 2.76 1.41 10.19
N ALA A 276 3.23 0.97 9.02
CA ALA A 276 3.04 1.72 7.78
C ALA A 276 1.54 1.92 7.46
N ALA A 277 0.74 0.86 7.59
CA ALA A 277 -0.69 0.92 7.29
C ALA A 277 -1.45 1.86 8.23
N LYS A 278 -1.17 1.83 9.55
CA LYS A 278 -1.76 2.77 10.52
C LYS A 278 -1.30 4.22 10.33
N ALA A 279 -0.04 4.43 9.99
CA ALA A 279 0.52 5.77 9.84
C ALA A 279 0.02 6.48 8.57
N HIS A 280 -0.37 5.73 7.54
CA HIS A 280 -0.75 6.29 6.26
C HIS A 280 -2.19 6.85 6.26
N PRO A 281 -2.39 8.17 6.05
CA PRO A 281 -3.71 8.80 6.22
C PRO A 281 -4.76 8.33 5.20
N LEU A 282 -4.32 7.80 4.05
CA LEU A 282 -5.19 7.30 2.98
C LEU A 282 -5.34 5.77 2.97
N SER A 283 -4.84 5.05 3.98
CA SER A 283 -5.02 3.59 4.06
C SER A 283 -6.43 3.17 4.47
N GLY A 284 -7.18 4.07 5.10
CA GLY A 284 -8.49 3.76 5.69
C GLY A 284 -8.41 3.09 7.07
N LEU A 285 -7.20 2.93 7.63
CA LEU A 285 -6.97 2.62 9.03
C LEU A 285 -6.86 3.93 9.82
N ARG A 286 -7.49 3.97 10.99
CA ARG A 286 -7.43 5.05 11.97
C ARG A 286 -7.37 4.44 13.37
#